data_AF-A0A7C3BBC6-F1
#
_entry.id   AF-A0A7C3BBC6-F1
#
_cell.length_a   1.000
_cell.length_b   1.000
_cell.length_c   1.000
_cell.angle_alpha   90.00
_cell.angle_beta   90.00
_cell.angle_gamma   90.00
#
_symmetry.space_group_name_H-M   'P 1'
#
loop_
_entity.id
_entity.type
_entity.pdbx_description
1 polymer ?
#
loop_
_entity_poly.entity_id
_entity_poly.type
_entity_poly.pdbx_seq_one_letter_code
_entity_poly.pdbx_strand_id
1 'polypeptide(L)'
;MAKLSRRGFLRWLGIQLAALGLVDFLAACEGRMVEMPPLALKATEQAAPAATRLQNTPTDTLEAPTNTAETGPTQESEATTTSTATREPPTSTSTTQPTATHTSKPPATATRTSGPPPTATNTSPPANTATATSPPPPTNTPLPTATRTPTRSGISYLAVARRSADPTALVQAAMQSIGGMSRFVSPGDDVIIKPNICVDYRTYEYAATTNPWVVGELVRQAVAAGAGRVRVMDYPFGGTCDSAYITSGIQAQVLAAGGEMESIAMFKFVSTSIPEGLDLTSCYIYEDILNADVVINVPIAKHHSLTRLTLGMKNLMGTIRDRPMMHQNIGQRLADLTSRIRPALTVLDGVRALVRNGPTGGNLADVHKIDHVVASHDIVAVDSYAATMYGLEPLSLSYVQTGTAMGLGRSDLQNLDIHDIPLS
;
A
#
# COMPACT_ATOMS: atom_id res chain seq x y z
N MET A 1 -5.03 41.54 -20.75
CA MET A 1 -3.93 40.58 -20.46
C MET A 1 -3.36 40.10 -21.78
N ALA A 2 -2.10 40.42 -22.07
CA ALA A 2 -1.48 40.14 -23.38
C ALA A 2 -1.12 38.65 -23.52
N LYS A 3 -1.50 38.03 -24.64
CA LYS A 3 -1.15 36.64 -24.99
C LYS A 3 0.35 36.56 -25.28
N LEU A 4 1.11 35.94 -24.39
CA LEU A 4 2.52 35.65 -24.62
C LEU A 4 2.63 34.59 -25.73
N SER A 5 3.41 34.87 -26.78
CA SER A 5 3.61 33.90 -27.86
C SER A 5 4.33 32.66 -27.35
N ARG A 6 4.11 31.51 -27.98
CA ARG A 6 4.74 30.22 -27.64
C ARG A 6 6.27 30.32 -27.52
N ARG A 7 6.89 31.20 -28.32
CA ARG A 7 8.34 31.50 -28.25
C ARG A 7 8.72 32.34 -27.02
N GLY A 8 7.86 33.26 -26.59
CA GLY A 8 8.05 34.02 -25.35
C GLY A 8 7.93 33.16 -24.09
N PHE A 9 6.98 32.21 -24.08
CA PHE A 9 6.82 31.25 -22.97
C PHE A 9 8.04 30.32 -22.84
N LEU A 10 8.55 29.79 -23.96
CA LEU A 10 9.72 28.92 -23.96
C LEU A 10 11.01 29.64 -23.53
N ARG A 11 11.18 30.92 -23.88
CA ARG A 11 12.30 31.74 -23.41
C ARG A 11 12.20 32.03 -21.91
N TRP A 12 11.02 32.35 -21.40
CA TRP A 12 10.80 32.57 -19.97
C TRP A 12 11.04 31.29 -19.16
N LEU A 13 10.56 30.14 -19.66
CA LEU A 13 10.77 28.83 -19.03
C LEU A 13 12.25 28.41 -19.05
N GLY A 14 12.98 28.67 -20.14
CA GLY A 14 14.42 28.41 -20.23
C GLY A 14 15.24 29.24 -19.22
N ILE A 15 14.85 30.50 -18.98
CA ILE A 15 15.50 31.36 -17.98
C ILE A 15 15.24 30.84 -16.55
N GLN A 16 14.04 30.34 -16.26
CA GLN A 16 13.71 29.76 -14.95
C GLN A 16 14.42 28.43 -14.69
N LEU A 17 14.57 27.58 -15.72
CA LEU A 17 15.26 26.29 -15.61
C LEU A 17 16.79 26.46 -15.46
N ALA A 18 17.37 27.49 -16.07
CA ALA A 18 18.78 27.84 -15.87
C ALA A 18 19.07 28.35 -14.45
N ALA A 19 18.14 29.09 -13.84
CA ALA A 19 18.26 29.54 -12.45
C ALA A 19 18.18 28.40 -11.42
N LEU A 20 17.69 27.22 -11.82
CA LEU A 20 17.57 26.02 -10.99
C LEU A 20 18.63 24.95 -11.31
N GLY A 21 19.60 25.22 -12.20
CA GLY A 21 20.66 24.27 -12.54
C GLY A 21 20.21 23.02 -13.32
N LEU A 22 19.05 23.08 -13.98
CA LEU A 22 18.41 21.93 -14.66
C LEU A 22 18.68 21.84 -16.17
N VAL A 23 19.66 22.59 -16.68
CA VAL A 23 19.94 22.69 -18.13
C VAL A 23 20.36 21.35 -18.73
N ASP A 24 21.04 20.50 -17.94
CA ASP A 24 21.50 19.17 -18.37
C ASP A 24 20.39 18.10 -18.41
N PHE A 25 19.20 18.39 -17.86
CA PHE A 25 18.09 17.43 -17.80
C PHE A 25 17.38 17.26 -19.16
N LEU A 26 17.41 18.29 -20.02
CA LEU A 26 16.81 18.22 -21.36
C LEU A 26 17.70 17.48 -22.36
N ALA A 27 19.04 17.55 -22.22
CA ALA A 27 19.97 16.83 -23.10
C ALA A 27 19.98 15.32 -22.84
N ALA A 28 19.63 14.87 -21.63
CA ALA A 28 19.50 13.45 -21.28
C ALA A 28 18.19 12.81 -21.79
N CYS A 29 17.19 13.60 -22.18
CA CYS A 29 15.88 13.11 -22.60
C CYS A 29 15.80 12.74 -24.10
N GLU A 30 16.79 13.09 -24.92
CA GLU A 30 16.84 12.74 -26.36
C GLU A 30 17.65 11.47 -26.67
N GLY A 31 18.13 10.74 -25.65
CA GLY A 31 18.97 9.55 -25.82
C GLY A 31 18.29 8.23 -25.47
N ARG A 32 17.86 7.50 -26.51
CA ARG A 32 17.45 6.06 -26.54
C ARG A 32 16.13 5.70 -25.85
N MET A 33 15.04 5.78 -26.61
CA MET A 33 13.94 4.84 -26.42
C MET A 33 14.40 3.44 -26.82
N VAL A 34 14.65 2.59 -25.84
CA VAL A 34 14.67 1.14 -26.05
C VAL A 34 13.22 0.69 -25.94
N GLU A 35 12.61 0.31 -27.06
CA GLU A 35 11.31 -0.38 -27.04
C GLU A 35 11.44 -1.65 -26.19
N MET A 36 10.74 -1.67 -25.07
CA MET A 36 10.47 -2.90 -24.33
C MET A 36 9.37 -3.67 -25.07
N PRO A 37 9.56 -4.96 -25.39
CA PRO A 37 8.51 -5.76 -25.99
C PRO A 37 7.31 -5.85 -25.02
N PRO A 38 6.08 -6.02 -25.54
CA PRO A 38 4.89 -6.13 -24.70
C PRO A 38 5.04 -7.29 -23.71
N LEU A 39 5.00 -6.98 -22.41
CA LEU A 39 4.92 -7.99 -21.35
C LEU A 39 3.57 -8.70 -21.44
N ALA A 40 3.56 -9.87 -22.08
CA ALA A 40 2.55 -10.88 -21.83
C ALA A 40 2.79 -11.46 -20.44
N LEU A 41 1.87 -11.23 -19.51
CA LEU A 41 1.82 -11.92 -18.22
C LEU A 41 1.72 -13.42 -18.52
N LYS A 42 2.79 -14.17 -18.23
CA LYS A 42 2.75 -15.63 -18.37
C LYS A 42 1.85 -16.17 -17.26
N ALA A 43 0.73 -16.78 -17.63
CA ALA A 43 0.07 -17.72 -16.75
C ALA A 43 1.06 -18.87 -16.49
N THR A 44 1.55 -18.98 -15.26
CA THR A 44 2.36 -20.12 -14.83
C THR A 44 1.46 -21.34 -14.69
N GLU A 45 1.33 -22.12 -15.77
CA GLU A 45 0.94 -23.52 -15.67
C GLU A 45 2.15 -24.31 -15.18
N GLN A 46 2.18 -24.60 -13.88
CA GLN A 46 3.12 -25.56 -13.33
C GLN A 46 2.54 -26.96 -13.55
N ALA A 47 3.20 -27.73 -14.41
CA ALA A 47 2.82 -29.11 -14.72
C ALA A 47 2.94 -30.00 -13.48
N ALA A 48 1.83 -30.64 -13.10
CA ALA A 48 1.81 -31.69 -12.08
C ALA A 48 2.52 -32.96 -12.59
N PRO A 49 3.30 -33.69 -11.76
CA PRO A 49 3.90 -34.94 -12.17
C PRO A 49 2.85 -36.06 -12.25
N ALA A 50 2.97 -36.88 -13.30
CA ALA A 50 2.05 -37.93 -13.70
C ALA A 50 1.69 -38.91 -12.57
N ALA A 51 0.39 -39.05 -12.30
CA ALA A 51 -0.16 -40.13 -11.49
C ALA A 51 -0.25 -41.42 -12.31
N THR A 52 0.36 -42.48 -11.79
CA THR A 52 0.38 -43.83 -12.33
C THR A 52 -1.04 -44.38 -12.46
N ARG A 53 -1.38 -44.77 -13.70
CA ARG A 53 -2.59 -45.48 -14.12
C ARG A 53 -2.74 -46.81 -13.36
N LEU A 54 -3.79 -46.93 -12.54
CA LEU A 54 -4.34 -48.21 -12.09
C LEU A 54 -5.77 -48.38 -12.63
N GLN A 55 -6.07 -49.65 -12.91
CA GLN A 55 -7.04 -50.13 -13.88
C GLN A 55 -8.50 -50.11 -13.37
N ASN A 56 -9.42 -50.00 -14.33
CA ASN A 56 -10.87 -50.17 -14.19
C ASN A 56 -11.27 -51.59 -13.78
N THR A 57 -12.37 -51.72 -13.03
CA THR A 57 -13.39 -52.77 -13.16
C THR A 57 -14.66 -52.35 -12.37
N PRO A 58 -15.87 -52.90 -12.65
CA PRO A 58 -17.03 -52.07 -12.97
C PRO A 58 -18.28 -52.31 -12.10
N THR A 59 -19.26 -51.42 -12.28
CA THR A 59 -20.72 -51.54 -12.08
C THR A 59 -21.26 -51.96 -10.70
N ASP A 60 -22.07 -51.09 -10.08
CA ASP A 60 -23.45 -51.47 -9.78
C ASP A 60 -24.38 -50.25 -9.57
N THR A 61 -25.47 -50.29 -10.33
CA THR A 61 -26.63 -49.40 -10.34
C THR A 61 -27.61 -49.80 -9.25
N LEU A 62 -28.05 -48.87 -8.39
CA LEU A 62 -29.30 -49.02 -7.64
C LEU A 62 -30.00 -47.65 -7.45
N GLU A 63 -31.06 -47.50 -8.24
CA GLU A 63 -32.40 -46.97 -7.96
C GLU A 63 -32.62 -45.82 -6.95
N ALA A 64 -33.29 -44.78 -7.46
CA ALA A 64 -34.05 -43.79 -6.71
C ALA A 64 -35.48 -44.29 -6.42
N PRO A 65 -36.16 -43.71 -5.43
CA PRO A 65 -37.61 -43.63 -5.45
C PRO A 65 -38.12 -42.18 -5.58
N THR A 66 -39.06 -42.06 -6.50
CA THR A 66 -40.02 -40.98 -6.73
C THR A 66 -40.96 -40.75 -5.54
N ASN A 67 -41.37 -39.51 -5.29
CA ASN A 67 -42.78 -39.21 -4.99
C ASN A 67 -43.19 -37.76 -5.32
N THR A 68 -44.12 -37.66 -6.28
CA THR A 68 -45.26 -36.73 -6.45
C THR A 68 -46.10 -36.60 -5.15
N ALA A 69 -47.00 -35.67 -4.85
CA ALA A 69 -47.63 -34.45 -5.41
C ALA A 69 -48.29 -33.74 -4.18
N GLU A 70 -48.64 -32.44 -4.15
CA GLU A 70 -49.96 -31.82 -4.47
C GLU A 70 -49.94 -30.39 -3.83
N THR A 71 -50.04 -29.29 -4.58
CA THR A 71 -51.22 -28.42 -4.86
C THR A 71 -51.94 -27.71 -3.67
N GLY A 72 -51.55 -26.44 -3.44
CA GLY A 72 -52.35 -25.19 -3.15
C GLY A 72 -53.50 -25.13 -2.12
N PRO A 73 -54.17 -23.97 -1.91
CA PRO A 73 -53.88 -22.59 -2.37
C PRO A 73 -54.12 -21.44 -1.33
N THR A 74 -53.87 -20.20 -1.78
CA THR A 74 -54.52 -18.89 -1.42
C THR A 74 -54.37 -18.28 -0.01
N GLN A 75 -53.88 -17.02 0.08
CA GLN A 75 -54.73 -15.80 0.06
C GLN A 75 -53.92 -14.50 0.14
N GLU A 76 -54.46 -13.48 -0.54
CA GLU A 76 -54.12 -12.06 -0.59
C GLU A 76 -54.42 -11.33 0.73
N SER A 77 -53.72 -10.21 0.98
CA SER A 77 -54.39 -8.95 1.38
C SER A 77 -53.48 -7.74 1.15
N GLU A 78 -53.92 -6.84 0.27
CA GLU A 78 -53.47 -5.46 0.14
C GLU A 78 -53.95 -4.59 1.33
N ALA A 79 -53.22 -3.52 1.66
CA ALA A 79 -53.77 -2.16 1.81
C ALA A 79 -52.71 -1.13 2.29
N THR A 80 -52.23 -0.34 1.33
CA THR A 80 -52.16 1.14 1.31
C THR A 80 -52.23 1.93 2.62
N THR A 81 -51.23 2.81 2.86
CA THR A 81 -51.52 4.20 3.24
C THR A 81 -50.44 5.18 2.75
N THR A 82 -50.91 6.15 2.00
CA THR A 82 -50.22 7.32 1.45
C THR A 82 -50.02 8.39 2.54
N SER A 83 -48.88 9.10 2.56
CA SER A 83 -48.86 10.52 2.95
C SER A 83 -47.60 11.22 2.44
N THR A 84 -47.81 12.03 1.41
CA THR A 84 -46.96 13.13 0.92
C THR A 84 -46.99 14.31 1.90
N ALA A 85 -45.84 14.93 2.17
CA ALA A 85 -45.78 16.33 2.60
C ALA A 85 -44.41 16.96 2.25
N THR A 86 -44.42 17.68 1.15
CA THR A 86 -43.41 18.67 0.73
C THR A 86 -43.51 19.90 1.62
N ARG A 87 -42.40 20.40 2.17
CA ARG A 87 -42.27 21.83 2.49
C ARG A 87 -40.81 22.29 2.56
N GLU A 88 -40.51 23.25 1.70
CA GLU A 88 -39.25 24.00 1.54
C GLU A 88 -39.25 25.27 2.44
N PRO A 89 -38.19 26.12 2.45
CA PRO A 89 -37.46 26.56 3.64
C PRO A 89 -37.83 27.97 4.11
N PRO A 90 -37.19 28.50 5.18
CA PRO A 90 -37.10 29.94 5.37
C PRO A 90 -35.69 30.49 5.18
N THR A 91 -35.69 31.64 4.51
CA THR A 91 -34.63 32.57 4.15
C THR A 91 -34.03 33.38 5.31
N SER A 92 -32.75 33.71 5.14
CA SER A 92 -31.98 34.90 5.54
C SER A 92 -32.55 35.92 6.54
N THR A 93 -31.73 36.26 7.54
CA THR A 93 -31.61 37.63 8.07
C THR A 93 -30.14 37.99 8.29
N SER A 94 -29.70 39.06 7.62
CA SER A 94 -28.51 39.84 7.95
C SER A 94 -28.63 40.44 9.35
N THR A 95 -27.51 40.78 10.01
CA THR A 95 -27.27 42.10 10.66
C THR A 95 -25.87 42.15 11.33
N THR A 96 -25.08 43.13 10.86
CA THR A 96 -24.01 43.93 11.53
C THR A 96 -22.73 43.32 12.11
N GLN A 97 -21.62 43.77 11.52
CA GLN A 97 -20.36 44.13 12.20
C GLN A 97 -20.58 45.15 13.33
N PRO A 98 -19.62 45.23 14.26
CA PRO A 98 -19.06 46.53 14.61
C PRO A 98 -17.54 46.60 14.42
N THR A 99 -17.17 47.67 13.74
CA THR A 99 -15.85 48.28 13.61
C THR A 99 -15.31 48.76 14.96
N ALA A 100 -14.02 48.53 15.24
CA ALA A 100 -13.25 49.38 16.14
C ALA A 100 -11.83 49.58 15.59
N THR A 101 -11.65 50.77 15.03
CA THR A 101 -10.41 51.48 14.68
C THR A 101 -9.54 51.75 15.90
N HIS A 102 -8.20 51.59 15.79
CA HIS A 102 -7.23 52.52 16.38
C HIS A 102 -5.93 52.60 15.55
N THR A 103 -5.76 53.80 14.97
CA THR A 103 -4.53 54.54 14.60
C THR A 103 -3.48 54.56 15.72
N SER A 104 -2.18 54.89 15.59
CA SER A 104 -1.19 55.06 14.51
C SER A 104 0.13 55.54 15.15
N LYS A 105 1.28 55.13 14.58
CA LYS A 105 2.63 55.79 14.60
C LYS A 105 3.57 55.60 15.84
N PRO A 106 4.91 55.78 15.65
CA PRO A 106 5.94 54.78 16.00
C PRO A 106 6.98 55.31 17.01
N PRO A 107 8.05 54.53 17.32
CA PRO A 107 9.36 55.17 17.20
C PRO A 107 10.54 54.29 16.73
N ALA A 108 11.49 55.01 16.12
CA ALA A 108 12.94 54.94 16.23
C ALA A 108 13.74 53.72 15.72
N THR A 109 14.31 53.97 14.54
CA THR A 109 15.62 53.56 14.02
C THR A 109 16.70 53.35 15.08
N ALA A 110 17.36 52.17 15.05
CA ALA A 110 18.69 51.98 15.59
C ALA A 110 19.56 51.27 14.55
N THR A 111 20.45 52.04 13.96
CA THR A 111 21.51 51.66 13.04
C THR A 111 22.50 50.73 13.76
N ARG A 112 22.77 49.54 13.22
CA ARG A 112 23.95 48.75 13.61
C ARG A 112 24.82 48.52 12.38
N THR A 113 25.96 49.17 12.43
CA THR A 113 27.08 49.12 11.50
C THR A 113 27.74 47.73 11.53
N SER A 114 28.05 47.24 10.33
CA SER A 114 28.89 46.08 10.08
C SER A 114 30.36 46.40 10.37
N GLY A 115 30.97 45.67 11.30
CA GLY A 115 32.43 45.62 11.49
C GLY A 115 33.00 44.30 10.95
N PRO A 116 34.24 44.28 10.43
CA PRO A 116 34.84 43.08 9.83
C PRO A 116 35.25 42.06 10.90
N PRO A 117 35.26 40.75 10.58
CA PRO A 117 35.66 39.71 11.52
C PRO A 117 37.19 39.74 11.77
N PRO A 118 37.66 39.37 12.97
CA PRO A 118 39.07 39.40 13.34
C PRO A 118 39.85 38.22 12.74
N THR A 119 41.07 38.53 12.30
CA THR A 119 42.11 37.61 11.84
C THR A 119 42.59 36.72 12.98
N ALA A 120 42.41 35.40 12.86
CA ALA A 120 43.00 34.42 13.76
C ALA A 120 44.31 33.87 13.15
N THR A 121 45.38 34.03 13.90
CA THR A 121 46.75 33.59 13.64
C THR A 121 46.91 32.07 13.66
N ASN A 122 47.70 31.57 12.70
CA ASN A 122 48.17 30.19 12.60
C ASN A 122 49.04 29.78 13.81
N THR A 123 48.63 28.72 14.52
CA THR A 123 49.52 27.85 15.29
C THR A 123 49.07 26.40 15.12
N SER A 124 49.91 25.62 14.43
CA SER A 124 49.72 24.19 14.20
C SER A 124 49.97 23.37 15.49
N PRO A 125 49.10 22.41 15.84
CA PRO A 125 49.44 21.33 16.78
C PRO A 125 50.16 20.17 16.07
N PRO A 126 50.89 19.31 16.81
CA PRO A 126 51.80 18.32 16.24
C PRO A 126 51.08 17.16 15.53
N ALA A 127 51.76 16.61 14.53
CA ALA A 127 51.30 15.49 13.73
C ALA A 127 51.08 14.23 14.59
N ASN A 128 49.82 13.84 14.77
CA ASN A 128 49.46 12.49 15.18
C ASN A 128 49.34 11.63 13.92
N THR A 129 50.26 10.69 13.76
CA THR A 129 50.24 9.65 12.73
C THR A 129 49.11 8.67 13.05
N ALA A 130 47.88 9.00 12.63
CA ALA A 130 46.76 8.07 12.67
C ALA A 130 46.93 7.05 11.54
N THR A 131 47.27 5.82 11.92
CA THR A 131 47.30 4.68 11.02
C THR A 131 45.88 4.46 10.49
N ALA A 132 45.68 4.65 9.18
CA ALA A 132 44.45 4.33 8.49
C ALA A 132 44.17 2.84 8.67
N THR A 133 43.21 2.51 9.54
CA THR A 133 42.70 1.14 9.66
C THR A 133 41.57 1.02 8.66
N SER A 134 41.80 0.19 7.63
CA SER A 134 40.80 -0.12 6.61
C SER A 134 39.49 -0.58 7.26
N PRO A 135 38.32 -0.18 6.73
CA PRO A 135 37.05 -0.71 7.21
C PRO A 135 37.05 -2.24 7.08
N PRO A 136 36.46 -2.98 8.04
CA PRO A 136 36.36 -4.43 7.92
C PRO A 136 35.59 -4.78 6.65
N PRO A 137 35.96 -5.87 5.95
CA PRO A 137 35.24 -6.33 4.78
C PRO A 137 33.78 -6.60 5.16
N PRO A 138 32.82 -6.41 4.22
CA PRO A 138 31.42 -6.70 4.48
C PRO A 138 31.31 -8.13 5.01
N THR A 139 30.75 -8.28 6.20
CA THR A 139 30.46 -9.58 6.78
C THR A 139 29.45 -10.24 5.85
N ASN A 140 29.90 -11.22 5.06
CA ASN A 140 29.05 -12.17 4.36
C ASN A 140 28.30 -12.97 5.43
N THR A 141 27.26 -12.37 6.00
CA THR A 141 26.25 -13.12 6.73
C THR A 141 25.60 -14.03 5.69
N PRO A 142 25.74 -15.36 5.80
CA PRO A 142 25.09 -16.26 4.87
C PRO A 142 23.60 -15.96 4.91
N LEU A 143 22.98 -15.78 3.74
CA LEU A 143 21.52 -15.74 3.65
C LEU A 143 20.99 -16.97 4.41
N PRO A 144 19.97 -16.82 5.29
CA PRO A 144 19.44 -17.94 6.06
C PRO A 144 19.25 -19.17 5.18
N THR A 145 19.83 -20.29 5.59
CA THR A 145 19.81 -21.52 4.80
C THR A 145 18.37 -21.98 4.63
N ALA A 146 17.93 -22.03 3.38
CA ALA A 146 16.58 -22.40 2.98
C ALA A 146 16.19 -23.76 3.54
N THR A 147 15.40 -23.74 4.62
CA THR A 147 14.78 -24.93 5.19
C THR A 147 13.33 -24.95 4.75
N ARG A 148 12.84 -26.09 4.24
CA ARG A 148 11.42 -26.23 3.87
C ARG A 148 10.55 -25.85 5.06
N THR A 149 9.55 -25.00 4.85
CA THR A 149 8.60 -24.67 5.90
C THR A 149 7.87 -25.95 6.32
N PRO A 150 7.83 -26.32 7.61
CA PRO A 150 7.02 -27.42 8.07
C PRO A 150 5.54 -27.06 7.86
N THR A 151 4.85 -27.84 7.04
CA THR A 151 3.40 -27.70 6.85
C THR A 151 2.69 -28.05 8.15
N ARG A 152 2.20 -27.05 8.88
CA ARG A 152 1.24 -27.31 9.97
C ARG A 152 -0.06 -27.73 9.30
N SER A 153 -0.62 -28.89 9.66
CA SER A 153 -1.76 -29.49 8.95
C SER A 153 -2.88 -28.48 8.69
N GLY A 154 -3.12 -28.15 7.41
CA GLY A 154 -4.23 -27.31 6.96
C GLY A 154 -3.98 -25.79 6.96
N ILE A 155 -2.80 -25.29 7.35
CA ILE A 155 -2.48 -23.84 7.32
C ILE A 155 -1.28 -23.58 6.42
N SER A 156 -1.50 -22.88 5.31
CA SER A 156 -0.46 -22.54 4.34
C SER A 156 0.40 -21.37 4.80
N TYR A 157 1.63 -21.32 4.32
CA TYR A 157 2.53 -20.20 4.57
C TYR A 157 2.09 -18.96 3.80
N LEU A 158 1.70 -19.14 2.53
CA LEU A 158 1.18 -18.12 1.64
C LEU A 158 0.03 -18.71 0.83
N ALA A 159 -1.04 -17.95 0.66
CA ALA A 159 -2.19 -18.35 -0.14
C ALA A 159 -2.35 -17.42 -1.35
N VAL A 160 -2.74 -17.99 -2.48
CA VAL A 160 -3.04 -17.29 -3.72
C VAL A 160 -4.44 -17.67 -4.17
N ALA A 161 -5.43 -16.83 -3.87
CA ALA A 161 -6.76 -16.99 -4.42
C ALA A 161 -6.83 -16.29 -5.78
N ARG A 162 -7.38 -16.96 -6.79
CA ARG A 162 -7.43 -16.41 -8.15
C ARG A 162 -8.65 -16.84 -8.96
N ARG A 163 -8.86 -16.19 -10.12
CA ARG A 163 -9.89 -16.55 -11.13
C ARG A 163 -11.36 -16.29 -10.72
N SER A 164 -11.61 -15.43 -9.74
CA SER A 164 -12.96 -14.96 -9.44
C SER A 164 -13.11 -13.47 -9.74
N ALA A 165 -14.23 -13.10 -10.35
CA ALA A 165 -14.60 -11.69 -10.53
C ALA A 165 -15.10 -11.02 -9.23
N ASP A 166 -15.36 -11.81 -8.18
CA ASP A 166 -15.77 -11.35 -6.86
C ASP A 166 -14.55 -11.19 -5.93
N PRO A 167 -14.15 -9.95 -5.59
CA PRO A 167 -13.05 -9.69 -4.66
C PRO A 167 -13.28 -10.29 -3.26
N THR A 168 -14.53 -10.35 -2.81
CA THR A 168 -14.88 -10.87 -1.49
C THR A 168 -14.59 -12.36 -1.41
N ALA A 169 -15.01 -13.15 -2.41
CA ALA A 169 -14.70 -14.57 -2.49
C ALA A 169 -13.19 -14.84 -2.54
N LEU A 170 -12.41 -14.01 -3.24
CA LEU A 170 -10.94 -14.13 -3.29
C LEU A 170 -10.32 -13.96 -1.89
N VAL A 171 -10.72 -12.93 -1.15
CA VAL A 171 -10.22 -12.70 0.21
C VAL A 171 -10.63 -13.83 1.14
N GLN A 172 -11.88 -14.30 1.08
CA GLN A 172 -12.36 -15.42 1.91
C GLN A 172 -11.53 -16.68 1.70
N ALA A 173 -11.30 -17.08 0.45
CA ALA A 173 -10.52 -18.25 0.11
C ALA A 173 -9.05 -18.13 0.56
N ALA A 174 -8.41 -16.98 0.32
CA ALA A 174 -7.03 -16.74 0.73
C ALA A 174 -6.90 -16.76 2.27
N MET A 175 -7.80 -16.07 2.98
CA MET A 175 -7.81 -16.00 4.44
C MET A 175 -8.05 -17.38 5.07
N GLN A 176 -9.00 -18.16 4.54
CA GLN A 176 -9.26 -19.51 5.02
C GLN A 176 -8.01 -20.39 4.94
N SER A 177 -7.27 -20.32 3.83
CA SER A 177 -6.06 -21.12 3.61
C SER A 177 -4.91 -20.79 4.56
N ILE A 178 -4.82 -19.56 5.07
CA ILE A 178 -3.79 -19.16 6.04
C ILE A 178 -4.26 -19.25 7.49
N GLY A 179 -5.41 -19.88 7.75
CA GLY A 179 -5.94 -20.15 9.09
C GLY A 179 -7.01 -19.19 9.59
N GLY A 180 -7.53 -18.31 8.73
CA GLY A 180 -8.60 -17.36 9.04
C GLY A 180 -8.14 -16.14 9.86
N MET A 181 -9.04 -15.17 9.99
CA MET A 181 -8.74 -13.90 10.68
C MET A 181 -8.46 -14.07 12.18
N SER A 182 -9.14 -15.02 12.85
CA SER A 182 -8.95 -15.29 14.29
C SER A 182 -7.56 -15.82 14.66
N ARG A 183 -6.71 -16.14 13.67
CA ARG A 183 -5.29 -16.42 13.89
C ARG A 183 -4.50 -15.13 14.20
N PHE A 184 -4.95 -14.00 13.69
CA PHE A 184 -4.26 -12.72 13.72
C PHE A 184 -4.93 -11.71 14.66
N VAL A 185 -6.25 -11.80 14.82
CA VAL A 185 -7.07 -10.88 15.61
C VAL A 185 -7.72 -11.65 16.76
N SER A 186 -7.50 -11.18 17.99
CA SER A 186 -8.12 -11.66 19.20
C SER A 186 -9.33 -10.80 19.60
N PRO A 187 -10.28 -11.35 20.37
CA PRO A 187 -11.38 -10.57 20.90
C PRO A 187 -10.90 -9.36 21.72
N GLY A 188 -11.39 -8.17 21.38
CA GLY A 188 -11.03 -6.91 22.05
C GLY A 188 -9.87 -6.14 21.42
N ASP A 189 -9.13 -6.72 20.46
CA ASP A 189 -8.00 -6.03 19.82
C ASP A 189 -8.43 -4.73 19.12
N ASP A 190 -7.59 -3.70 19.22
CA ASP A 190 -7.63 -2.51 18.36
C ASP A 190 -6.84 -2.80 17.07
N VAL A 191 -7.58 -2.97 15.97
CA VAL A 191 -7.02 -3.38 14.68
C VAL A 191 -6.92 -2.18 13.76
N ILE A 192 -5.73 -1.94 13.20
CA ILE A 192 -5.54 -1.02 12.07
C ILE A 192 -5.38 -1.82 10.78
N ILE A 193 -6.26 -1.57 9.81
CA ILE A 193 -6.12 -2.05 8.43
C ILE A 193 -5.61 -0.90 7.58
N LYS A 194 -4.45 -1.11 6.97
CA LYS A 194 -3.78 -0.11 6.13
C LYS A 194 -3.85 -0.50 4.64
N PRO A 195 -4.82 0.00 3.87
CA PRO A 195 -4.78 -0.07 2.41
C PRO A 195 -3.70 0.84 1.80
N ASN A 196 -3.61 0.82 0.48
CA ASN A 196 -2.99 1.89 -0.30
C ASN A 196 -4.12 2.78 -0.85
N ILE A 197 -4.23 4.03 -0.39
CA ILE A 197 -5.16 5.05 -0.89
C ILE A 197 -4.34 6.18 -1.49
N CYS A 198 -4.24 6.23 -2.81
CA CYS A 198 -3.21 7.05 -3.46
C CYS A 198 -3.61 8.51 -3.66
N VAL A 199 -4.77 8.76 -4.26
CA VAL A 199 -5.20 10.10 -4.68
C VAL A 199 -6.72 10.24 -4.61
N ASP A 200 -7.21 11.47 -4.51
CA ASP A 200 -8.64 11.78 -4.44
C ASP A 200 -9.31 12.12 -5.78
N TYR A 201 -8.55 12.09 -6.87
CA TYR A 201 -9.03 12.36 -8.23
C TYR A 201 -9.07 11.10 -9.12
N ARG A 202 -8.92 9.91 -8.52
CA ARG A 202 -9.07 8.61 -9.21
C ARG A 202 -9.76 7.61 -8.29
N THR A 203 -10.66 6.84 -8.88
CA THR A 203 -11.33 5.72 -8.23
C THR A 203 -10.45 4.46 -8.30
N TYR A 204 -10.85 3.39 -7.60
CA TYR A 204 -10.09 2.14 -7.50
C TYR A 204 -9.88 1.43 -8.85
N GLU A 205 -10.71 1.71 -9.87
CA GLU A 205 -10.58 1.13 -11.22
C GLU A 205 -9.25 1.44 -11.90
N TYR A 206 -8.54 2.49 -11.45
CA TYR A 206 -7.21 2.84 -11.94
C TYR A 206 -6.08 1.97 -11.36
N ALA A 207 -6.38 1.06 -10.41
CA ALA A 207 -5.39 0.25 -9.68
C ALA A 207 -4.25 1.07 -9.05
N ALA A 208 -4.49 2.37 -8.84
CA ALA A 208 -3.61 3.25 -8.08
C ALA A 208 -3.88 3.12 -6.58
N THR A 209 -5.10 2.68 -6.21
CA THR A 209 -5.68 2.52 -4.87
C THR A 209 -6.24 1.10 -4.73
N THR A 210 -6.14 0.52 -3.53
CA THR A 210 -6.67 -0.81 -3.18
C THR A 210 -8.17 -0.90 -3.45
N ASN A 211 -8.63 -2.06 -3.91
CA ASN A 211 -10.01 -2.41 -4.17
C ASN A 211 -10.87 -2.31 -2.88
N PRO A 212 -11.96 -1.53 -2.88
CA PRO A 212 -12.83 -1.34 -1.72
C PRO A 212 -13.41 -2.62 -1.12
N TRP A 213 -13.79 -3.59 -1.95
CA TRP A 213 -14.39 -4.84 -1.47
C TRP A 213 -13.36 -5.76 -0.81
N VAL A 214 -12.09 -5.70 -1.23
CA VAL A 214 -11.00 -6.38 -0.50
C VAL A 214 -10.86 -5.82 0.91
N VAL A 215 -10.85 -4.48 1.04
CA VAL A 215 -10.75 -3.82 2.34
C VAL A 215 -11.98 -4.10 3.21
N GLY A 216 -13.19 -3.94 2.65
CA GLY A 216 -14.44 -4.18 3.37
C GLY A 216 -14.56 -5.62 3.88
N GLU A 217 -14.14 -6.60 3.08
CA GLU A 217 -14.15 -8.00 3.50
C GLU A 217 -13.16 -8.27 4.65
N LEU A 218 -11.97 -7.67 4.64
CA LEU A 218 -11.03 -7.79 5.74
C LEU A 218 -11.55 -7.12 7.03
N VAL A 219 -12.20 -5.95 6.92
CA VAL A 219 -12.88 -5.31 8.06
C VAL A 219 -13.95 -6.23 8.62
N ARG A 220 -14.81 -6.78 7.76
CA ARG A 220 -15.90 -7.69 8.17
C ARG A 220 -15.36 -8.92 8.90
N GLN A 221 -14.27 -9.51 8.42
CA GLN A 221 -13.63 -10.65 9.08
C GLN A 221 -12.99 -10.27 10.42
N ALA A 222 -12.37 -9.09 10.54
CA ALA A 222 -11.79 -8.62 11.81
C ALA A 222 -12.87 -8.35 12.86
N VAL A 223 -13.97 -7.70 12.47
CA VAL A 223 -15.15 -7.52 13.33
C VAL A 223 -15.73 -8.88 13.75
N ALA A 224 -15.89 -9.81 12.81
CA ALA A 224 -16.39 -11.16 13.11
C ALA A 224 -15.46 -11.98 14.02
N ALA A 225 -14.15 -11.71 13.99
CA ALA A 225 -13.17 -12.30 14.92
C ALA A 225 -13.27 -11.73 16.35
N GLY A 226 -14.06 -10.67 16.55
CA GLY A 226 -14.30 -10.07 17.86
C GLY A 226 -13.44 -8.85 18.17
N ALA A 227 -12.79 -8.23 17.17
CA ALA A 227 -12.02 -6.99 17.37
C ALA A 227 -12.84 -5.96 18.15
N GLY A 228 -12.22 -5.29 19.12
CA GLY A 228 -12.86 -4.23 19.91
C GLY A 228 -13.13 -2.98 19.06
N ARG A 229 -12.24 -2.72 18.09
CA ARG A 229 -12.38 -1.65 17.09
C ARG A 229 -11.57 -2.01 15.85
N VAL A 230 -12.08 -1.65 14.68
CA VAL A 230 -11.36 -1.83 13.39
C VAL A 230 -11.28 -0.48 12.68
N ARG A 231 -10.07 0.05 12.58
CA ARG A 231 -9.77 1.36 12.00
C ARG A 231 -9.08 1.18 10.68
N VAL A 232 -9.51 1.93 9.67
CA VAL A 232 -8.91 1.93 8.35
C VAL A 232 -8.29 3.28 8.07
N MET A 233 -7.00 3.28 7.75
CA MET A 233 -6.24 4.50 7.53
C MET A 233 -5.23 4.34 6.40
N ASP A 234 -4.98 5.43 5.70
CA ASP A 234 -3.76 5.64 4.92
C ASP A 234 -3.52 7.14 4.82
N TYR A 235 -2.28 7.56 4.57
CA TYR A 235 -1.98 8.96 4.28
C TYR A 235 -1.83 9.11 2.74
N PRO A 236 -2.79 9.72 2.03
CA PRO A 236 -2.75 9.78 0.57
C PRO A 236 -1.62 10.65 0.02
N PHE A 237 -1.21 10.37 -1.22
CA PHE A 237 -0.23 11.19 -1.94
C PHE A 237 -0.84 12.48 -2.49
N GLY A 238 -2.11 12.44 -2.90
CA GLY A 238 -2.82 13.61 -3.43
C GLY A 238 -4.22 13.73 -2.83
N GLY A 239 -4.65 14.97 -2.58
CA GLY A 239 -5.94 15.25 -1.94
C GLY A 239 -5.86 15.31 -0.42
N THR A 240 -7.02 15.37 0.23
CA THR A 240 -7.14 15.17 1.67
C THR A 240 -7.38 13.69 1.96
N CYS A 241 -7.18 13.27 3.22
CA CYS A 241 -7.53 11.91 3.63
C CYS A 241 -9.01 11.63 3.35
N ASP A 242 -9.89 12.49 3.85
CA ASP A 242 -11.34 12.32 3.71
C ASP A 242 -11.80 12.26 2.24
N SER A 243 -11.28 13.14 1.37
CA SER A 243 -11.65 13.12 -0.05
C SER A 243 -11.18 11.84 -0.74
N ALA A 244 -9.96 11.38 -0.45
CA ALA A 244 -9.43 10.14 -1.03
C ALA A 244 -10.16 8.89 -0.51
N TYR A 245 -10.56 8.88 0.76
CA TYR A 245 -11.32 7.78 1.37
C TYR A 245 -12.71 7.63 0.74
N ILE A 246 -13.36 8.74 0.43
CA ILE A 246 -14.64 8.77 -0.28
C ILE A 246 -14.45 8.39 -1.75
N THR A 247 -13.56 9.07 -2.49
CA THR A 247 -13.36 8.84 -3.94
C THR A 247 -12.92 7.41 -4.25
N SER A 248 -12.10 6.81 -3.38
CA SER A 248 -11.68 5.41 -3.55
C SER A 248 -12.83 4.41 -3.45
N GLY A 249 -13.93 4.77 -2.77
CA GLY A 249 -15.01 3.86 -2.39
C GLY A 249 -14.73 3.04 -1.13
N ILE A 250 -13.52 3.12 -0.56
CA ILE A 250 -13.12 2.34 0.62
C ILE A 250 -13.97 2.73 1.82
N GLN A 251 -14.19 4.03 2.07
CA GLN A 251 -14.98 4.48 3.22
C GLN A 251 -16.37 3.81 3.27
N ALA A 252 -17.06 3.73 2.14
CA ALA A 252 -18.38 3.12 2.07
C ALA A 252 -18.35 1.63 2.48
N GLN A 253 -17.36 0.87 2.00
CA GLN A 253 -17.22 -0.55 2.33
C GLN A 253 -16.78 -0.78 3.78
N VAL A 254 -15.91 0.08 4.31
CA VAL A 254 -15.45 0.01 5.71
C VAL A 254 -16.62 0.25 6.67
N LEU A 255 -17.40 1.31 6.45
CA LEU A 255 -18.55 1.63 7.29
C LEU A 255 -19.63 0.55 7.22
N ALA A 256 -19.90 0.02 6.02
CA ALA A 256 -20.86 -1.07 5.82
C ALA A 256 -20.43 -2.37 6.53
N ALA A 257 -19.13 -2.60 6.68
CA ALA A 257 -18.57 -3.76 7.37
C ALA A 257 -18.46 -3.59 8.90
N GLY A 258 -18.85 -2.43 9.45
CA GLY A 258 -18.79 -2.13 10.88
C GLY A 258 -17.44 -1.61 11.38
N GLY A 259 -16.54 -1.23 10.46
CA GLY A 259 -15.32 -0.51 10.80
C GLY A 259 -15.48 1.00 10.71
N GLU A 260 -14.39 1.72 10.91
CA GLU A 260 -14.34 3.17 10.83
C GLU A 260 -13.12 3.66 10.06
N MET A 261 -13.25 4.82 9.41
CA MET A 261 -12.11 5.50 8.80
C MET A 261 -11.40 6.36 9.84
N GLU A 262 -10.09 6.21 9.94
CA GLU A 262 -9.26 7.09 10.75
C GLU A 262 -8.60 8.15 9.85
N SER A 263 -9.02 9.40 10.03
CA SER A 263 -8.42 10.55 9.35
C SER A 263 -7.10 10.92 10.03
N ILE A 264 -6.04 11.04 9.23
CA ILE A 264 -4.68 11.28 9.72
C ILE A 264 -4.58 12.69 10.33
N ALA A 265 -4.38 12.76 11.64
CA ALA A 265 -4.10 14.01 12.34
C ALA A 265 -2.58 14.28 12.40
N MET A 266 -2.13 15.43 11.88
CA MET A 266 -0.71 15.72 11.72
C MET A 266 0.09 15.73 13.03
N PHE A 267 -0.53 16.07 14.16
CA PHE A 267 0.14 16.09 15.46
C PHE A 267 0.41 14.68 16.04
N LYS A 268 -0.23 13.64 15.48
CA LYS A 268 -0.01 12.24 15.86
C LYS A 268 1.20 11.63 15.15
N PHE A 269 1.86 12.35 14.23
CA PHE A 269 3.17 11.92 13.75
C PHE A 269 4.22 12.22 14.80
N VAL A 270 4.75 11.18 15.43
CA VAL A 270 5.71 11.28 16.53
C VAL A 270 7.10 10.83 16.06
N SER A 271 8.13 11.50 16.56
CA SER A 271 9.52 11.10 16.30
C SER A 271 9.76 9.73 16.90
N THR A 272 10.04 8.74 16.05
CA THR A 272 10.13 7.33 16.42
C THR A 272 11.50 6.79 16.03
N SER A 273 12.17 6.13 16.97
CA SER A 273 13.39 5.38 16.69
C SER A 273 13.08 4.08 15.96
N ILE A 274 14.02 3.65 15.11
CA ILE A 274 14.01 2.38 14.40
C ILE A 274 15.28 1.64 14.80
N PRO A 275 15.26 0.89 15.93
CA PRO A 275 16.47 0.28 16.49
C PRO A 275 17.16 -0.71 15.54
N GLU A 276 16.38 -1.39 14.71
CA GLU A 276 16.87 -2.34 13.70
C GLU A 276 17.13 -1.69 12.33
N GLY A 277 17.03 -0.36 12.24
CA GLY A 277 17.23 0.38 10.99
C GLY A 277 18.71 0.53 10.68
N LEU A 278 19.11 0.17 9.45
CA LEU A 278 20.51 0.26 9.01
C LEU A 278 20.85 1.61 8.38
N ASP A 279 19.87 2.30 7.79
CA ASP A 279 20.01 3.65 7.23
C ASP A 279 18.96 4.61 7.81
N LEU A 280 17.68 4.21 7.80
CA LEU A 280 16.62 4.94 8.47
C LEU A 280 16.57 4.58 9.96
N THR A 281 17.34 5.30 10.78
CA THR A 281 17.43 5.04 12.24
C THR A 281 16.33 5.75 13.05
N SER A 282 15.65 6.74 12.48
CA SER A 282 14.47 7.38 13.04
C SER A 282 13.66 8.10 11.97
N CYS A 283 12.35 8.24 12.18
CA CYS A 283 11.48 9.11 11.38
C CYS A 283 10.19 9.46 12.13
N TYR A 284 9.37 10.33 11.56
CA TYR A 284 8.05 10.65 12.10
C TYR A 284 7.02 9.62 11.61
N ILE A 285 6.58 8.74 12.52
CA ILE A 285 5.59 7.69 12.27
C ILE A 285 4.27 8.09 12.94
N TYR A 286 3.15 7.76 12.29
CA TYR A 286 1.83 7.98 12.86
C TYR A 286 1.60 7.10 14.09
N GLU A 287 1.47 7.72 15.26
CA GLU A 287 1.51 7.08 16.58
C GLU A 287 0.54 5.89 16.72
N ASP A 288 -0.68 6.01 16.19
CA ASP A 288 -1.68 4.96 16.38
C ASP A 288 -1.32 3.65 15.69
N ILE A 289 -0.53 3.68 14.61
CA ILE A 289 -0.06 2.41 14.00
C ILE A 289 0.98 1.72 14.86
N LEU A 290 1.64 2.44 15.77
CA LEU A 290 2.59 1.88 16.72
C LEU A 290 1.89 1.33 17.96
N ASN A 291 0.71 1.86 18.27
CA ASN A 291 -0.05 1.54 19.48
C ASN A 291 -1.19 0.53 19.24
N ALA A 292 -1.57 0.27 17.99
CA ALA A 292 -2.56 -0.76 17.66
C ALA A 292 -2.06 -2.15 18.06
N ASP A 293 -2.98 -2.99 18.53
CA ASP A 293 -2.67 -4.38 18.89
C ASP A 293 -2.33 -5.20 17.64
N VAL A 294 -3.03 -4.93 16.53
CA VAL A 294 -2.83 -5.63 15.26
C VAL A 294 -2.80 -4.65 14.08
N VAL A 295 -1.77 -4.75 13.26
CA VAL A 295 -1.67 -4.04 11.98
C VAL A 295 -1.80 -5.03 10.82
N ILE A 296 -2.79 -4.81 9.95
CA ILE A 296 -3.00 -5.56 8.71
C ILE A 296 -2.67 -4.66 7.53
N ASN A 297 -1.68 -5.04 6.72
CA ASN A 297 -1.24 -4.29 5.55
C ASN A 297 -1.95 -4.79 4.29
N VAL A 298 -2.58 -3.89 3.52
CA VAL A 298 -3.40 -4.25 2.34
C VAL A 298 -2.90 -3.52 1.08
N PRO A 299 -1.68 -3.85 0.59
CA PRO A 299 -1.09 -3.20 -0.57
C PRO A 299 -1.86 -3.48 -1.87
N ILE A 300 -1.68 -2.61 -2.86
CA ILE A 300 -2.16 -2.80 -4.24
C ILE A 300 -1.02 -3.32 -5.12
N ALA A 301 -1.28 -4.27 -6.02
CA ALA A 301 -0.35 -4.69 -7.05
C ALA A 301 -0.18 -3.56 -8.10
N LYS A 302 0.95 -2.86 -8.06
CA LYS A 302 1.14 -1.66 -8.88
C LYS A 302 2.58 -1.48 -9.37
N HIS A 303 2.75 -1.13 -10.65
CA HIS A 303 4.00 -0.62 -11.20
C HIS A 303 4.40 0.73 -10.58
N HIS A 304 5.68 0.95 -10.36
CA HIS A 304 6.23 2.21 -9.90
C HIS A 304 7.56 2.51 -10.58
N SER A 305 7.75 3.72 -11.13
CA SER A 305 8.97 4.06 -11.89
C SER A 305 10.27 3.92 -11.09
N LEU A 306 10.30 4.38 -9.84
CA LEU A 306 11.50 4.32 -8.99
C LEU A 306 11.77 2.92 -8.40
N THR A 307 10.80 2.32 -7.71
CA THR A 307 10.97 1.02 -7.01
C THR A 307 10.61 -0.19 -7.86
N ARG A 308 10.30 0.02 -9.14
CA ARG A 308 9.73 -0.94 -10.10
C ARG A 308 8.30 -1.35 -9.75
N LEU A 309 8.02 -1.68 -8.50
CA LEU A 309 6.68 -2.00 -7.98
C LEU A 309 6.37 -1.27 -6.66
N THR A 310 5.09 -1.03 -6.41
CA THR A 310 4.46 -0.73 -5.13
C THR A 310 3.75 -1.99 -4.67
N LEU A 311 4.13 -2.52 -3.50
CA LEU A 311 3.63 -3.75 -2.89
C LEU A 311 3.57 -3.55 -1.36
N GLY A 312 3.71 -4.61 -0.57
CA GLY A 312 3.64 -4.64 0.89
C GLY A 312 4.57 -3.66 1.58
N MET A 313 5.88 -3.82 1.48
CA MET A 313 6.82 -2.96 2.22
C MET A 313 6.71 -1.50 1.81
N LYS A 314 6.54 -1.23 0.50
CA LYS A 314 6.37 0.14 0.00
C LYS A 314 5.07 0.77 0.47
N ASN A 315 4.00 0.00 0.66
CA ASN A 315 2.74 0.51 1.16
C ASN A 315 2.91 1.19 2.52
N LEU A 316 3.81 0.68 3.39
CA LEU A 316 4.10 1.24 4.71
C LEU A 316 4.61 2.69 4.67
N MET A 317 5.05 3.23 3.53
CA MET A 317 5.31 4.69 3.42
C MET A 317 4.05 5.53 3.74
N GLY A 318 2.87 4.92 3.64
CA GLY A 318 1.59 5.43 4.14
C GLY A 318 1.56 5.88 5.60
N THR A 319 2.53 5.46 6.41
CA THR A 319 2.53 5.61 7.87
C THR A 319 3.46 6.71 8.35
N ILE A 320 4.24 7.30 7.45
CA ILE A 320 5.25 8.31 7.78
C ILE A 320 4.90 9.67 7.20
N ARG A 321 5.37 10.72 7.90
CA ARG A 321 5.15 12.11 7.47
C ARG A 321 6.03 12.48 6.27
N ASP A 322 7.34 12.28 6.41
CA ASP A 322 8.35 12.89 5.53
C ASP A 322 8.82 11.93 4.43
N ARG A 323 7.90 11.45 3.58
CA ARG A 323 8.17 10.43 2.54
C ARG A 323 9.33 10.69 1.59
N PRO A 324 9.63 11.94 1.14
CA PRO A 324 10.74 12.18 0.23
C PRO A 324 12.09 11.70 0.77
N MET A 325 12.27 11.65 2.09
CA MET A 325 13.50 11.13 2.70
C MET A 325 13.76 9.67 2.29
N MET A 326 12.73 8.88 2.02
CA MET A 326 12.86 7.47 1.68
C MET A 326 13.61 7.26 0.35
N HIS A 327 13.61 8.25 -0.55
CA HIS A 327 14.07 8.06 -1.93
C HIS A 327 15.59 8.01 -2.09
N GLN A 328 16.37 8.39 -1.08
CA GLN A 328 17.85 8.36 -1.12
C GLN A 328 18.41 6.93 -1.17
N ASN A 329 17.79 6.00 -0.46
CA ASN A 329 18.18 4.59 -0.40
C ASN A 329 16.94 3.73 -0.14
N ILE A 330 16.02 3.78 -1.09
CA ILE A 330 14.65 3.32 -0.88
C ILE A 330 14.53 1.82 -0.58
N GLY A 331 15.47 1.00 -1.06
CA GLY A 331 15.51 -0.44 -0.73
C GLY A 331 15.68 -0.67 0.78
N GLN A 332 16.78 -0.14 1.32
CA GLN A 332 17.11 -0.27 2.74
C GLN A 332 16.09 0.45 3.62
N ARG A 333 15.72 1.69 3.30
CA ARG A 333 14.80 2.47 4.16
C ARG A 333 13.41 1.87 4.24
N LEU A 334 12.94 1.19 3.19
CA LEU A 334 11.68 0.43 3.24
C LEU A 334 11.78 -0.78 4.17
N ALA A 335 12.91 -1.51 4.12
CA ALA A 335 13.15 -2.63 5.03
C ALA A 335 13.29 -2.14 6.50
N ASP A 336 14.01 -1.03 6.72
CA ASP A 336 14.13 -0.38 8.04
C ASP A 336 12.75 0.05 8.59
N LEU A 337 11.91 0.68 7.76
CA LEU A 337 10.55 1.04 8.19
C LEU A 337 9.72 -0.21 8.51
N THR A 338 9.86 -1.26 7.71
CA THR A 338 9.14 -2.54 7.90
C THR A 338 9.56 -3.21 9.22
N SER A 339 10.84 -3.13 9.61
CA SER A 339 11.32 -3.68 10.88
C SER A 339 10.72 -2.98 12.10
N ARG A 340 10.29 -1.71 11.96
CA ARG A 340 9.60 -0.97 13.01
C ARG A 340 8.10 -1.23 13.11
N ILE A 341 7.41 -1.35 11.97
CA ILE A 341 5.95 -1.45 11.91
C ILE A 341 5.47 -2.90 12.05
N ARG A 342 6.17 -3.87 11.43
CA ARG A 342 5.88 -5.32 11.44
C ARG A 342 4.38 -5.68 11.41
N PRO A 343 3.69 -5.49 10.27
CA PRO A 343 2.31 -5.95 10.12
C PRO A 343 2.18 -7.44 10.43
N ALA A 344 1.13 -7.82 11.17
CA ALA A 344 0.85 -9.22 11.50
C ALA A 344 0.38 -10.04 10.29
N LEU A 345 -0.21 -9.33 9.31
CA LEU A 345 -0.77 -9.90 8.10
C LEU A 345 -0.58 -8.92 6.93
N THR A 346 -0.20 -9.45 5.77
CA THR A 346 -0.21 -8.71 4.50
C THR A 346 -1.14 -9.40 3.50
N VAL A 347 -2.10 -8.65 2.96
CA VAL A 347 -3.05 -9.11 1.94
C VAL A 347 -2.94 -8.21 0.71
N LEU A 348 -2.24 -8.69 -0.31
CA LEU A 348 -2.09 -7.98 -1.57
C LEU A 348 -3.37 -8.08 -2.39
N ASP A 349 -3.91 -6.92 -2.72
CA ASP A 349 -4.91 -6.78 -3.76
C ASP A 349 -4.26 -6.82 -5.14
N GLY A 350 -4.54 -7.91 -5.85
CA GLY A 350 -4.22 -8.08 -7.27
C GLY A 350 -5.49 -8.28 -8.10
N VAL A 351 -6.66 -7.81 -7.67
CA VAL A 351 -7.88 -7.92 -8.48
C VAL A 351 -7.70 -7.13 -9.77
N ARG A 352 -7.17 -5.91 -9.63
CA ARG A 352 -6.63 -5.13 -10.73
C ARG A 352 -5.18 -4.79 -10.45
N ALA A 353 -4.37 -4.80 -11.49
CA ALA A 353 -2.96 -4.45 -11.41
C ALA A 353 -2.66 -3.29 -12.34
N LEU A 354 -2.02 -2.24 -11.82
CA LEU A 354 -1.45 -1.19 -12.67
C LEU A 354 -0.12 -1.72 -13.22
N VAL A 355 0.00 -1.90 -14.53
CA VAL A 355 1.19 -2.52 -15.14
C VAL A 355 2.22 -1.53 -15.67
N ARG A 356 1.84 -0.26 -15.88
CA ARG A 356 2.71 0.82 -16.34
C ARG A 356 2.29 2.16 -15.75
N ASN A 357 3.16 3.16 -15.85
CA ASN A 357 2.84 4.58 -15.60
C ASN A 357 2.33 4.91 -14.18
N GLY A 358 2.61 4.07 -13.18
CA GLY A 358 2.50 4.47 -11.77
C GLY A 358 3.46 5.63 -11.40
N PRO A 359 3.25 6.31 -10.26
CA PRO A 359 2.56 5.80 -9.07
C PRO A 359 1.04 6.05 -9.01
N THR A 360 0.53 7.00 -9.81
CA THR A 360 -0.89 7.37 -9.84
C THR A 360 -1.62 6.82 -11.06
N GLY A 361 -0.89 6.25 -12.02
CA GLY A 361 -1.45 5.80 -13.28
C GLY A 361 -1.98 6.97 -14.11
N GLY A 362 -3.05 6.73 -14.85
CA GLY A 362 -3.75 7.79 -15.57
C GLY A 362 -4.50 7.32 -16.80
N ASN A 363 -4.14 6.13 -17.28
CA ASN A 363 -4.78 5.47 -18.40
C ASN A 363 -5.29 4.11 -17.96
N LEU A 364 -6.59 3.84 -18.14
CA LEU A 364 -7.17 2.54 -17.83
C LEU A 364 -6.61 1.42 -18.73
N ALA A 365 -6.05 1.76 -19.89
CA ALA A 365 -5.35 0.79 -20.75
C ALA A 365 -4.05 0.24 -20.12
N ASP A 366 -3.52 0.88 -19.06
CA ASP A 366 -2.40 0.36 -18.27
C ASP A 366 -2.86 -0.46 -17.06
N VAL A 367 -4.17 -0.69 -16.91
CA VAL A 367 -4.73 -1.49 -15.83
C VAL A 367 -5.21 -2.82 -16.39
N HIS A 368 -4.73 -3.90 -15.80
CA HIS A 368 -5.15 -5.25 -16.14
C HIS A 368 -6.02 -5.81 -15.03
N LYS A 369 -7.13 -6.46 -15.37
CA LYS A 369 -7.90 -7.27 -14.44
C LYS A 369 -7.21 -8.62 -14.31
N ILE A 370 -6.65 -8.88 -13.13
CA ILE A 370 -5.84 -10.06 -12.85
C ILE A 370 -6.64 -11.05 -12.00
N ASP A 371 -7.56 -10.57 -11.16
CA ASP A 371 -8.43 -11.40 -10.30
C ASP A 371 -7.63 -12.29 -9.35
N HIS A 372 -6.66 -11.71 -8.63
CA HIS A 372 -5.85 -12.39 -7.63
C HIS A 372 -5.89 -11.68 -6.27
N VAL A 373 -5.83 -12.46 -5.19
CA VAL A 373 -5.50 -11.98 -3.84
C VAL A 373 -4.40 -12.88 -3.28
N VAL A 374 -3.34 -12.28 -2.75
CA VAL A 374 -2.22 -13.00 -2.15
C VAL A 374 -2.15 -12.64 -0.67
N ALA A 375 -2.16 -13.63 0.21
CA ALA A 375 -2.18 -13.39 1.65
C ALA A 375 -1.09 -14.20 2.37
N SER A 376 -0.36 -13.55 3.27
CA SER A 376 0.58 -14.20 4.19
C SER A 376 0.85 -13.32 5.40
N HIS A 377 1.29 -13.96 6.49
CA HIS A 377 1.90 -13.30 7.65
C HIS A 377 3.31 -12.75 7.35
N ASP A 378 3.92 -13.17 6.23
CA ASP A 378 5.24 -12.72 5.78
C ASP A 378 5.10 -11.72 4.62
N ILE A 379 5.47 -10.47 4.89
CA ILE A 379 5.42 -9.36 3.93
C ILE A 379 6.45 -9.52 2.79
N VAL A 380 7.62 -10.11 3.05
CA VAL A 380 8.65 -10.36 2.03
C VAL A 380 8.19 -11.47 1.10
N ALA A 381 7.51 -12.50 1.63
CA ALA A 381 6.95 -13.57 0.81
C ALA A 381 5.84 -13.07 -0.12
N VAL A 382 4.96 -12.18 0.37
CA VAL A 382 3.94 -11.52 -0.47
C VAL A 382 4.61 -10.68 -1.57
N ASP A 383 5.59 -9.84 -1.21
CA ASP A 383 6.28 -8.99 -2.19
C ASP A 383 7.06 -9.81 -3.23
N SER A 384 7.66 -10.92 -2.78
CA SER A 384 8.38 -11.87 -3.64
C SER A 384 7.44 -12.56 -4.61
N TYR A 385 6.30 -13.07 -4.15
CA TYR A 385 5.31 -13.69 -5.03
C TYR A 385 4.77 -12.69 -6.04
N ALA A 386 4.44 -11.48 -5.58
CA ALA A 386 3.93 -10.42 -6.42
C ALA A 386 4.93 -9.99 -7.50
N ALA A 387 6.24 -9.99 -7.22
CA ALA A 387 7.27 -9.74 -8.23
C ALA A 387 7.13 -10.68 -9.44
N THR A 388 6.85 -11.97 -9.18
CA THR A 388 6.68 -12.97 -10.24
C THR A 388 5.44 -12.71 -11.09
N MET A 389 4.38 -12.11 -10.52
CA MET A 389 3.20 -11.69 -11.26
C MET A 389 3.56 -10.63 -12.31
N TYR A 390 4.64 -9.86 -12.13
CA TYR A 390 5.14 -8.89 -13.10
C TYR A 390 6.29 -9.43 -13.98
N GLY A 391 6.55 -10.74 -13.93
CA GLY A 391 7.68 -11.35 -14.63
C GLY A 391 9.04 -10.89 -14.10
N LEU A 392 9.11 -10.48 -12.83
CA LEU A 392 10.34 -10.04 -12.17
C LEU A 392 10.83 -11.11 -11.19
N GLU A 393 12.15 -11.27 -11.12
CA GLU A 393 12.78 -12.05 -10.06
C GLU A 393 12.62 -11.33 -8.71
N PRO A 394 12.23 -12.02 -7.62
CA PRO A 394 12.00 -11.40 -6.31
C PRO A 394 13.15 -10.48 -5.85
N LEU A 395 14.38 -11.01 -5.88
CA LEU A 395 15.58 -10.31 -5.42
C LEU A 395 16.03 -9.18 -6.36
N SER A 396 15.39 -9.01 -7.52
CA SER A 396 15.62 -7.85 -8.38
C SER A 396 14.93 -6.57 -7.86
N LEU A 397 14.04 -6.70 -6.88
CA LEU A 397 13.48 -5.58 -6.13
C LEU A 397 14.37 -5.31 -4.92
N SER A 398 15.00 -4.14 -4.87
CA SER A 398 16.00 -3.83 -3.83
C SER A 398 15.44 -4.01 -2.42
N TYR A 399 14.20 -3.57 -2.16
CA TYR A 399 13.57 -3.73 -0.83
C TYR A 399 13.25 -5.20 -0.48
N VAL A 400 12.98 -6.09 -1.45
CA VAL A 400 12.84 -7.53 -1.20
C VAL A 400 14.18 -8.16 -0.84
N GLN A 401 15.24 -7.80 -1.57
CA GLN A 401 16.60 -8.23 -1.25
C GLN A 401 17.01 -7.78 0.16
N THR A 402 16.77 -6.52 0.49
CA THR A 402 17.18 -5.95 1.79
C THR A 402 16.31 -6.49 2.93
N GLY A 403 15.00 -6.61 2.74
CA GLY A 403 14.09 -7.22 3.71
C GLY A 403 14.42 -8.69 4.01
N THR A 404 14.79 -9.46 2.99
CA THR A 404 15.27 -10.84 3.17
C THR A 404 16.58 -10.85 3.96
N ALA A 405 17.55 -9.99 3.62
CA ALA A 405 18.84 -9.92 4.29
C ALA A 405 18.73 -9.50 5.77
N MET A 406 17.73 -8.68 6.10
CA MET A 406 17.40 -8.28 7.47
C MET A 406 16.56 -9.32 8.23
N GLY A 407 16.20 -10.45 7.60
CA GLY A 407 15.38 -11.49 8.23
C GLY A 407 13.93 -11.07 8.48
N LEU A 408 13.41 -10.09 7.74
CA LEU A 408 12.01 -9.63 7.85
C LEU A 408 11.01 -10.58 7.19
N GLY A 409 11.51 -11.60 6.50
CA GLY A 409 10.72 -12.60 5.81
C GLY A 409 11.53 -13.35 4.77
N ARG A 410 10.84 -14.15 3.95
CA ARG A 410 11.42 -15.10 3.02
C ARG A 410 11.10 -14.75 1.56
N SER A 411 12.13 -14.81 0.70
CA SER A 411 11.99 -14.63 -0.75
C SER A 411 12.20 -15.91 -1.56
N ASP A 412 12.49 -17.03 -0.90
CA ASP A 412 12.71 -18.35 -1.50
C ASP A 412 11.39 -19.11 -1.73
N LEU A 413 10.56 -18.58 -2.63
CA LEU A 413 9.21 -19.06 -2.93
C LEU A 413 9.11 -20.60 -3.11
N GLN A 414 10.11 -21.21 -3.75
CA GLN A 414 10.18 -22.65 -4.01
C GLN A 414 10.24 -23.53 -2.74
N ASN A 415 10.57 -22.94 -1.59
CA ASN A 415 10.62 -23.63 -0.30
C ASN A 415 9.48 -23.25 0.64
N LEU A 416 8.59 -22.33 0.21
CA LEU A 416 7.39 -21.96 0.94
C LEU A 416 6.28 -22.97 0.64
N ASP A 417 5.41 -23.18 1.63
CA ASP A 417 4.12 -23.84 1.41
C ASP A 417 3.12 -22.83 0.81
N ILE A 418 3.06 -22.80 -0.52
CA ILE A 418 2.17 -21.92 -1.29
C ILE A 418 0.95 -22.71 -1.73
N HIS A 419 -0.23 -22.29 -1.29
CA HIS A 419 -1.49 -22.87 -1.74
C HIS A 419 -2.13 -22.00 -2.82
N ASP A 420 -2.20 -22.54 -4.03
CA ASP A 420 -2.85 -21.92 -5.18
C ASP A 420 -4.32 -22.36 -5.27
N ILE A 421 -5.24 -21.40 -5.24
CA ILE A 421 -6.68 -21.61 -5.06
C ILE A 421 -7.44 -20.95 -6.23
N PRO A 422 -7.60 -21.66 -7.36
CA PRO A 422 -8.45 -21.18 -8.44
C PRO A 422 -9.92 -21.30 -8.05
N LEU A 423 -10.62 -20.17 -8.01
CA LEU A 423 -12.07 -20.10 -7.88
C LEU A 423 -12.70 -20.24 -9.27
N SER A 424 -13.76 -21.04 -9.38
CA SER A 424 -14.45 -21.39 -10.62
C SER A 424 -15.60 -20.45 -10.94
#